data_AF-A0A4Y0BN27-F1
#
_entry.id   AF-A0A4Y0BN27-F1
#
_cell.length_a   1.000
_cell.length_b   1.000
_cell.length_c   1.000
_cell.angle_alpha   90.00
_cell.angle_beta   90.00
_cell.angle_gamma   90.00
#
_symmetry.space_group_name_H-M   'P 1'
#
loop_
_entity.id
_entity.type
_entity.pdbx_description
1 polymer ?
#
loop_
_entity_poly.entity_id
_entity_poly.type
_entity_poly.pdbx_seq_one_letter_code
_entity_poly.pdbx_strand_id
1 'polypeptide(L)'
;MCVCFVRTMDRVRCRFCIALLIILITVRLAHVLAEQEELEEIVHQPLHCERIDNSQWSQAGGNDWGSFHGRIGERVLRCDCHDSVRWRRSNEYGEERPKLRTSAFILPPFEATTVATDILIVNCQQLLVPAGTFRSIRAGFLPRTIRFVNIEQLTLESFAFESGSQTSGQQNVNPRDPHPVFGPITLSIERCQLEELPANVFHGAAIRSVLFSASQLGVIRALAISTRFQQLIFSDTVIGQFARHAFKRAQMEQLHLHNVTMTGAWSSQAWQGLIVSNAIQIRDSNFLQTIHPAAITESSADELLLQRNAFNESIADEAFQLEIKNRIRMIDNTFGLLSSNLFRGIRISNDSAWNAQPNILLERNRIDTFTLSNDAHTFLAFPRNFSVNLEGFRIAQLATCESTNISFPAWQEIYFLQPFATTARDDPESYISVEQFRAREGCDSEGPDMVVVIVLATLLGVTILGAVIGGLLCWRHYRKRQRMLLLEQNLVQPVPRTYRETQILLKLETVGTLKTDF
;
A
#
# COMPACT_ATOMS: atom_id res chain seq x y z
N MET A 1 -47.46 23.62 -18.63
CA MET A 1 -47.68 24.91 -19.30
C MET A 1 -47.15 24.80 -20.73
N CYS A 2 -48.00 24.39 -21.67
CA CYS A 2 -47.86 24.65 -23.10
C CYS A 2 -49.27 24.64 -23.68
N VAL A 3 -49.59 25.79 -24.28
CA VAL A 3 -50.93 26.26 -24.61
C VAL A 3 -51.33 25.72 -25.98
N CYS A 4 -52.62 25.40 -26.10
CA CYS A 4 -53.34 25.13 -27.33
C CYS A 4 -53.03 26.16 -28.44
N PHE A 5 -52.74 25.71 -29.67
CA PHE A 5 -53.12 26.46 -30.86
C PHE A 5 -53.20 25.56 -32.11
N VAL A 6 -54.18 25.86 -32.98
CA VAL A 6 -54.40 25.36 -34.37
C VAL A 6 -55.00 23.94 -34.44
N ARG A 7 -56.32 23.70 -34.44
CA ARG A 7 -57.41 24.14 -35.36
C ARG A 7 -57.05 23.98 -36.86
N THR A 8 -57.76 23.04 -37.50
CA THR A 8 -57.76 22.66 -38.93
C THR A 8 -56.48 22.01 -39.47
N MET A 9 -56.31 20.70 -39.19
CA MET A 9 -55.51 19.80 -40.03
C MET A 9 -56.41 18.73 -40.63
N ASP A 10 -56.30 18.58 -41.95
CA ASP A 10 -57.02 17.63 -42.78
C ASP A 10 -57.07 16.21 -42.20
N ARG A 11 -58.25 15.58 -42.27
CA ARG A 11 -58.49 14.18 -41.87
C ARG A 11 -57.48 13.19 -42.48
N VAL A 12 -56.88 13.53 -43.61
CA VAL A 12 -55.89 12.70 -44.31
C VAL A 12 -54.53 12.74 -43.60
N ARG A 13 -54.08 13.90 -43.11
CA ARG A 13 -52.79 14.04 -42.39
C ARG A 13 -52.84 13.41 -41.00
N CYS A 14 -54.00 13.47 -40.33
CA CYS A 14 -54.16 12.82 -39.03
C CYS A 14 -54.08 11.29 -39.13
N ARG A 15 -54.66 10.69 -40.18
CA ARG A 15 -54.54 9.24 -40.43
C ARG A 15 -53.11 8.83 -40.78
N PHE A 16 -52.37 9.67 -41.51
CA PHE A 16 -50.99 9.41 -41.85
C PHE A 16 -50.06 9.48 -40.62
N CYS A 17 -50.24 10.47 -39.75
CA CYS A 17 -49.48 10.56 -38.50
C CYS A 17 -49.80 9.41 -37.54
N ILE A 18 -51.06 8.98 -37.43
CA ILE A 18 -51.44 7.83 -36.61
C ILE A 18 -50.85 6.54 -37.18
N ALA A 19 -50.89 6.34 -38.50
CA ALA A 19 -50.26 5.18 -39.13
C ALA A 19 -48.73 5.16 -38.93
N LEU A 20 -48.07 6.32 -39.04
CA LEU A 20 -46.62 6.43 -38.83
C LEU A 20 -46.24 6.18 -37.36
N LEU A 21 -47.07 6.65 -36.41
CA LEU A 21 -46.89 6.39 -34.99
C LEU A 21 -47.10 4.91 -34.66
N ILE A 22 -48.11 4.27 -35.26
CA ILE A 22 -48.35 2.83 -35.10
C ILE A 22 -47.18 2.04 -35.69
N ILE A 23 -46.65 2.41 -36.86
CA ILE A 23 -45.48 1.75 -37.45
C ILE A 23 -44.23 1.95 -36.59
N LEU A 24 -43.99 3.15 -36.05
CA LEU A 24 -42.87 3.41 -35.15
C LEU A 24 -42.99 2.63 -33.84
N ILE A 25 -44.20 2.49 -33.31
CA ILE A 25 -44.47 1.70 -32.10
C ILE A 25 -44.31 0.21 -32.40
N THR A 26 -44.81 -0.31 -33.52
CA THR A 26 -44.68 -1.74 -33.87
C THR A 26 -43.24 -2.11 -34.23
N VAL A 27 -42.49 -1.22 -34.89
CA VAL A 27 -41.06 -1.44 -35.18
C VAL A 27 -40.25 -1.38 -33.88
N ARG A 28 -40.53 -0.45 -32.95
CA ARG A 28 -39.85 -0.45 -31.64
C ARG A 28 -40.27 -1.60 -30.74
N LEU A 29 -41.53 -2.03 -30.76
CA LEU A 29 -41.96 -3.22 -30.01
C LEU A 29 -41.31 -4.49 -30.57
N ALA A 30 -41.19 -4.59 -31.90
CA ALA A 30 -40.49 -5.69 -32.55
C ALA A 30 -38.98 -5.66 -32.25
N HIS A 31 -38.38 -4.48 -32.14
CA HIS A 31 -36.97 -4.35 -31.77
C HIS A 31 -36.71 -4.64 -30.28
N VAL A 32 -37.65 -4.31 -29.39
CA VAL A 32 -37.59 -4.62 -27.95
C VAL A 32 -37.92 -6.09 -27.67
N LEU A 33 -38.73 -6.75 -28.51
CA LEU A 33 -38.98 -8.20 -28.44
C LEU A 33 -37.88 -9.04 -29.11
N ALA A 34 -37.04 -8.45 -29.96
CA ALA A 34 -35.91 -9.13 -30.61
C ALA A 34 -34.61 -9.09 -29.77
N GLU A 35 -34.58 -8.32 -28.69
CA GLU A 35 -33.52 -8.32 -27.66
C GLU A 35 -33.95 -9.05 -26.38
N GLN A 36 -34.88 -10.00 -26.50
CA GLN A 36 -35.01 -11.03 -25.48
C GLN A 36 -33.85 -12.00 -25.72
N GLU A 37 -32.73 -11.73 -25.04
CA GLU A 37 -31.64 -12.70 -24.84
C GLU A 37 -32.27 -14.09 -24.73
N GLU A 38 -31.88 -15.00 -25.64
CA GLU A 38 -31.97 -16.42 -25.36
C GLU A 38 -31.15 -16.62 -24.08
N LEU A 39 -31.79 -16.49 -22.90
CA LEU A 39 -31.29 -17.09 -21.68
C LEU A 39 -31.16 -18.57 -22.03
N GLU A 40 -29.95 -18.98 -22.37
CA GLU A 40 -29.58 -20.39 -22.35
C GLU A 40 -30.07 -20.91 -21.00
N GLU A 41 -31.11 -21.74 -21.03
CA GLU A 41 -31.64 -22.34 -19.82
C GLU A 41 -30.53 -23.21 -19.24
N ILE A 42 -29.79 -22.64 -18.27
CA ILE A 42 -28.75 -23.35 -17.55
C ILE A 42 -29.47 -24.45 -16.77
N VAL A 43 -29.49 -25.66 -17.33
CA VAL A 43 -30.07 -26.82 -16.67
C VAL A 43 -29.13 -27.24 -15.56
N HIS A 44 -29.51 -26.90 -14.33
CA HIS A 44 -28.76 -27.25 -13.14
C HIS A 44 -28.95 -28.74 -12.80
N GLN A 45 -27.86 -29.47 -12.63
CA GLN A 45 -27.88 -30.91 -12.34
C GLN A 45 -27.25 -31.21 -10.98
N PRO A 46 -27.81 -32.14 -10.17
CA PRO A 46 -27.22 -32.50 -8.89
C PRO A 46 -25.88 -33.20 -9.12
N LEU A 47 -24.85 -32.77 -8.39
CA LEU A 47 -23.54 -33.39 -8.40
C LEU A 47 -23.57 -34.74 -7.69
N HIS A 48 -23.02 -35.79 -8.30
CA HIS A 48 -22.90 -37.09 -7.66
C HIS A 48 -21.62 -37.15 -6.82
N CYS A 49 -21.74 -37.68 -5.60
CA CYS A 49 -20.63 -37.85 -4.67
C CYS A 49 -20.47 -39.31 -4.30
N GLU A 50 -19.27 -39.85 -4.48
CA GLU A 50 -18.90 -41.21 -4.12
C GLU A 50 -18.06 -41.22 -2.84
N ARG A 51 -18.25 -42.25 -2.03
CA ARG A 51 -17.42 -42.48 -0.85
C ARG A 51 -16.23 -43.34 -1.23
N ILE A 52 -15.04 -42.82 -0.98
CA ILE A 52 -13.78 -43.54 -1.19
C ILE A 52 -13.23 -43.92 0.18
N ASP A 53 -13.22 -45.23 0.45
CA ASP A 53 -12.55 -45.80 1.62
C ASP A 53 -11.12 -46.25 1.24
N ASN A 54 -10.15 -46.11 2.15
CA ASN A 54 -8.69 -46.31 2.00
C ASN A 54 -8.21 -47.44 1.05
N SER A 55 -8.97 -48.53 0.88
CA SER A 55 -8.59 -49.63 -0.03
C SER A 55 -8.52 -49.24 -1.51
N GLN A 56 -9.31 -48.26 -1.96
CA GLN A 56 -9.37 -47.85 -3.37
C GLN A 56 -8.40 -46.72 -3.72
N TRP A 57 -7.90 -45.98 -2.72
CA TRP A 57 -6.94 -44.88 -2.93
C TRP A 57 -5.60 -45.37 -3.52
N SER A 58 -5.22 -46.61 -3.22
CA SER A 58 -3.97 -47.21 -3.72
C SER A 58 -4.01 -47.66 -5.19
N GLN A 59 -5.18 -47.70 -5.82
CA GLN A 59 -5.37 -48.17 -7.20
C GLN A 59 -5.65 -47.06 -8.22
N ALA A 60 -5.86 -45.81 -7.77
CA ALA A 60 -5.90 -44.65 -8.66
C ALA A 60 -4.47 -44.32 -9.13
N GLY A 61 -4.02 -45.04 -10.15
CA GLY A 61 -2.67 -44.97 -10.69
C GLY A 61 -2.31 -43.61 -11.30
N GLY A 62 -1.02 -43.28 -11.18
CA GLY A 62 -0.29 -42.37 -12.06
C GLY A 62 -0.39 -40.89 -11.71
N ASN A 63 0.63 -40.37 -11.01
CA ASN A 63 1.23 -39.02 -11.06
C ASN A 63 0.39 -37.72 -11.14
N ASP A 64 -0.94 -37.74 -11.27
CA ASP A 64 -1.77 -36.52 -11.48
C ASP A 64 -2.08 -35.74 -10.19
N TRP A 65 -1.68 -36.27 -9.03
CA TRP A 65 -2.14 -35.80 -7.72
C TRP A 65 -1.00 -35.57 -6.71
N GLY A 66 0.24 -35.48 -7.19
CA GLY A 66 1.46 -35.37 -6.37
C GLY A 66 1.68 -34.03 -5.63
N SER A 67 0.77 -33.06 -5.77
CA SER A 67 0.93 -31.71 -5.20
C SER A 67 -0.13 -31.33 -4.17
N PHE A 68 -0.83 -32.31 -3.57
CA PHE A 68 -1.81 -32.03 -2.54
C PHE A 68 -1.14 -31.79 -1.19
N HIS A 69 -1.09 -30.54 -0.74
CA HIS A 69 -0.71 -30.19 0.62
C HIS A 69 -1.80 -30.62 1.61
N GLY A 70 -1.58 -31.75 2.28
CA GLY A 70 -2.43 -32.22 3.38
C GLY A 70 -2.58 -33.74 3.38
N ARG A 71 -2.46 -34.38 4.55
CA ARG A 71 -2.81 -35.80 4.70
C ARG A 71 -4.31 -35.93 4.55
N ILE A 72 -4.73 -36.58 3.47
CA ILE A 72 -6.13 -36.94 3.22
C ILE A 72 -6.52 -38.01 4.25
N GLY A 73 -7.67 -37.83 4.91
CA GLY A 73 -8.15 -38.70 5.97
C GLY A 73 -8.72 -40.03 5.47
N GLU A 74 -9.11 -40.88 6.41
CA GLU A 74 -9.48 -42.28 6.13
C GLU A 74 -10.84 -42.46 5.42
N ARG A 75 -11.69 -41.43 5.41
CA ARG A 75 -13.05 -41.46 4.81
C ARG A 75 -13.27 -40.20 3.97
N VAL A 76 -13.05 -40.30 2.67
CA VAL A 76 -13.21 -39.17 1.75
C VAL A 76 -14.54 -39.29 1.03
N LEU A 77 -15.31 -38.21 1.03
CA LEU A 77 -16.45 -38.05 0.12
C LEU A 77 -15.99 -37.22 -1.08
N ARG A 78 -15.90 -37.85 -2.25
CA ARG A 78 -15.44 -37.21 -3.48
C ARG A 78 -16.63 -36.92 -4.39
N CYS A 79 -16.77 -35.68 -4.80
CA CYS A 79 -17.75 -35.24 -5.80
C CYS A 79 -16.99 -34.76 -7.04
N ASP A 80 -16.97 -35.58 -8.09
CA ASP A 80 -16.24 -35.27 -9.33
C ASP A 80 -17.24 -35.01 -10.49
N CYS A 81 -17.16 -33.81 -11.06
CA CYS A 81 -18.02 -33.41 -12.18
C CYS A 81 -17.70 -34.19 -13.47
N HIS A 82 -16.45 -34.59 -13.71
CA HIS A 82 -16.09 -35.42 -14.87
C HIS A 82 -16.67 -36.84 -14.74
N ASP A 83 -16.60 -37.44 -13.56
CA ASP A 83 -17.17 -38.78 -13.33
C ASP A 83 -18.71 -38.75 -13.36
N SER A 84 -19.33 -37.67 -12.90
CA SER A 84 -20.77 -37.44 -13.04
C SER A 84 -21.22 -37.40 -14.52
N VAL A 85 -20.43 -36.75 -15.40
CA VAL A 85 -20.67 -36.76 -16.86
C VAL A 85 -20.47 -38.16 -17.46
N ARG A 86 -19.45 -38.92 -17.01
CA ARG A 86 -19.20 -40.29 -17.48
C ARG A 86 -20.32 -41.26 -17.09
N TRP A 87 -20.77 -41.21 -15.84
CA TRP A 87 -21.88 -42.03 -15.34
C TRP A 87 -23.15 -41.83 -16.15
N ARG A 88 -23.45 -40.57 -16.52
CA ARG A 88 -24.56 -40.24 -17.42
C ARG A 88 -24.42 -40.94 -18.78
N ARG A 89 -23.26 -40.81 -19.44
CA ARG A 89 -23.03 -41.47 -20.75
C ARG A 89 -23.20 -42.98 -20.70
N SER A 90 -22.93 -43.60 -19.55
CA SER A 90 -23.12 -45.04 -19.36
C SER A 90 -24.58 -45.45 -19.15
N ASN A 91 -25.41 -44.58 -18.57
CA ASN A 91 -26.83 -44.86 -18.28
C ASN A 91 -27.77 -44.39 -19.40
N GLU A 92 -27.37 -43.41 -20.21
CA GLU A 92 -28.09 -42.92 -21.38
C GLU A 92 -27.68 -43.71 -22.65
N TYR A 93 -27.77 -45.04 -22.62
CA TYR A 93 -27.82 -45.86 -23.85
C TYR A 93 -29.27 -45.88 -24.37
N GLY A 94 -29.73 -44.71 -24.81
CA GLY A 94 -30.94 -44.49 -25.58
C GLY A 94 -30.66 -43.38 -26.58
N GLU A 95 -30.97 -43.61 -27.86
CA GLU A 95 -30.53 -42.83 -29.02
C GLU A 95 -30.94 -41.34 -29.01
N GLU A 96 -30.29 -40.47 -28.24
CA GLU A 96 -30.29 -39.03 -28.52
C GLU A 96 -28.89 -38.45 -28.29
N ARG A 97 -28.29 -37.92 -29.35
CA ARG A 97 -27.01 -37.20 -29.29
C ARG A 97 -27.19 -36.01 -28.33
N PRO A 98 -26.47 -35.93 -27.18
CA PRO A 98 -26.56 -34.76 -26.35
C PRO A 98 -25.84 -33.63 -27.08
N LYS A 99 -26.58 -32.58 -27.45
CA LYS A 99 -25.96 -31.27 -27.72
C LYS A 99 -25.07 -30.96 -26.52
N LEU A 100 -23.83 -30.52 -26.76
CA LEU A 100 -22.89 -30.05 -25.74
C LEU A 100 -23.56 -28.89 -24.99
N ARG A 101 -24.38 -29.18 -23.98
CA ARG A 101 -24.96 -28.21 -23.08
C ARG A 101 -23.99 -28.03 -21.93
N THR A 102 -23.55 -26.80 -21.71
CA THR A 102 -22.75 -26.36 -20.57
C THR A 102 -23.41 -26.89 -19.30
N SER A 103 -22.80 -27.87 -18.64
CA SER A 103 -23.40 -28.55 -17.49
C SER A 103 -23.03 -27.78 -16.22
N ALA A 104 -23.95 -26.95 -15.74
CA ALA A 104 -23.86 -26.38 -14.40
C ALA A 104 -24.30 -27.42 -13.37
N PHE A 105 -23.43 -27.69 -12.40
CA PHE A 105 -23.72 -28.61 -11.30
C PHE A 105 -24.19 -27.84 -10.06
N ILE A 106 -25.13 -28.42 -9.32
CA ILE A 106 -25.52 -27.99 -7.98
C ILE A 106 -24.97 -29.02 -6.99
N LEU A 107 -24.25 -28.56 -5.97
CA LEU A 107 -23.89 -29.42 -4.84
C LEU A 107 -25.15 -29.71 -4.01
N PRO A 108 -25.64 -30.96 -3.96
CA PRO A 108 -26.83 -31.27 -3.16
C PRO A 108 -26.55 -31.13 -1.66
N PRO A 109 -27.57 -30.86 -0.84
CA PRO A 109 -27.39 -30.83 0.61
C PRO A 109 -26.96 -32.22 1.13
N PHE A 110 -25.97 -32.25 2.00
CA PHE A 110 -25.45 -33.50 2.57
C PHE A 110 -26.42 -34.09 3.59
N GLU A 111 -26.76 -35.37 3.48
CA GLU A 111 -27.65 -36.02 4.44
C GLU A 111 -27.02 -36.10 5.84
N ALA A 112 -27.87 -36.18 6.88
CA ALA A 112 -27.45 -36.35 8.27
C ALA A 112 -26.68 -37.66 8.55
N THR A 113 -26.77 -38.62 7.64
CA THR A 113 -26.07 -39.91 7.61
C THR A 113 -24.67 -39.81 7.00
N THR A 114 -24.29 -38.65 6.46
CA THR A 114 -22.97 -38.45 5.83
C THR A 114 -21.88 -38.56 6.89
N VAL A 115 -21.02 -39.57 6.75
CA VAL A 115 -19.86 -39.78 7.61
C VAL A 115 -18.59 -39.72 6.76
N ALA A 116 -18.02 -38.53 6.65
CA ALA A 116 -16.78 -38.27 5.92
C ALA A 116 -15.84 -37.41 6.77
N THR A 117 -14.55 -37.76 6.79
CA THR A 117 -13.53 -36.92 7.42
C THR A 117 -13.19 -35.73 6.52
N ASP A 118 -13.23 -35.93 5.20
CA ASP A 118 -12.88 -34.91 4.22
C ASP A 118 -13.89 -34.94 3.07
N ILE A 119 -14.31 -33.75 2.63
CA ILE A 119 -15.19 -33.57 1.47
C ILE A 119 -14.37 -32.90 0.37
N LEU A 120 -14.30 -33.53 -0.80
CA LEU A 120 -13.50 -33.11 -1.93
C LEU A 120 -14.38 -32.93 -3.16
N ILE A 121 -14.54 -31.69 -3.62
CA ILE A 121 -15.30 -31.33 -4.82
C ILE A 121 -14.35 -30.87 -5.91
N VAL A 122 -14.36 -31.53 -7.08
CA VAL A 122 -13.31 -31.35 -8.09
C VAL A 122 -13.79 -31.32 -9.54
N ASN A 123 -12.99 -30.65 -10.37
CA ASN A 123 -13.01 -30.72 -11.84
C ASN A 123 -14.35 -30.28 -12.45
N CYS A 124 -14.92 -29.19 -11.95
CA CYS A 124 -16.20 -28.69 -12.38
C CYS A 124 -16.05 -27.46 -13.29
N GLN A 125 -16.78 -27.43 -14.40
CA GLN A 125 -16.84 -26.23 -15.23
C GLN A 125 -17.64 -25.12 -14.53
N GLN A 126 -18.86 -25.44 -14.13
CA GLN A 126 -19.73 -24.54 -13.37
C GLN A 126 -20.28 -25.29 -12.15
N LEU A 127 -20.09 -24.75 -10.95
CA LEU A 127 -20.62 -25.31 -9.70
C LEU A 127 -21.32 -24.23 -8.88
N LEU A 128 -22.58 -24.48 -8.54
CA LEU A 128 -23.35 -23.72 -7.56
C LEU A 128 -23.34 -24.47 -6.22
N VAL A 129 -23.02 -23.75 -5.14
CA VAL A 129 -23.17 -24.23 -3.74
C VAL A 129 -24.32 -23.45 -3.09
N PRO A 130 -25.52 -24.05 -3.00
CA PRO A 130 -26.67 -23.40 -2.42
C PRO A 130 -26.54 -23.14 -0.92
N ALA A 131 -27.38 -22.22 -0.43
CA ALA A 131 -27.53 -21.97 1.00
C ALA A 131 -27.87 -23.26 1.77
N GLY A 132 -27.22 -23.47 2.92
CA GLY A 132 -27.52 -24.59 3.80
C GLY A 132 -27.08 -25.97 3.31
N THR A 133 -26.19 -26.06 2.31
CA THR A 133 -25.64 -27.33 1.78
C THR A 133 -25.08 -28.23 2.89
N PHE A 134 -24.48 -27.64 3.93
CA PHE A 134 -23.87 -28.36 5.06
C PHE A 134 -24.76 -28.39 6.32
N ARG A 135 -25.99 -27.86 6.26
CA ARG A 135 -26.85 -27.66 7.43
C ARG A 135 -27.30 -28.95 8.08
N SER A 136 -27.55 -29.98 7.27
CA SER A 136 -28.06 -31.29 7.71
C SER A 136 -26.99 -32.23 8.25
N ILE A 137 -25.68 -31.91 8.10
CA ILE A 137 -24.60 -32.71 8.68
C ILE A 137 -24.70 -32.63 10.20
N ARG A 138 -24.77 -33.80 10.86
CA ARG A 138 -24.89 -33.87 12.32
C ARG A 138 -23.65 -33.25 12.99
N ALA A 139 -23.87 -32.52 14.09
CA ALA A 139 -22.81 -31.82 14.82
C ALA A 139 -21.66 -32.73 15.33
N GLY A 140 -21.91 -34.03 15.52
CA GLY A 140 -20.87 -35.00 15.91
C GLY A 140 -20.01 -35.52 14.75
N PHE A 141 -20.35 -35.20 13.51
CA PHE A 141 -19.74 -35.74 12.27
C PHE A 141 -19.31 -34.63 11.31
N LEU A 142 -18.96 -33.45 11.83
CA LEU A 142 -18.47 -32.36 11.00
C LEU A 142 -17.16 -32.77 10.31
N PRO A 143 -17.04 -32.55 8.99
CA PRO A 143 -15.82 -32.90 8.27
C PRO A 143 -14.66 -32.04 8.76
N ARG A 144 -13.47 -32.62 8.84
CA ARG A 144 -12.25 -31.87 9.18
C ARG A 144 -11.88 -30.91 8.06
N THR A 145 -12.04 -31.31 6.81
CA THR A 145 -11.73 -30.47 5.65
C THR A 145 -12.82 -30.50 4.59
N ILE A 146 -13.05 -29.35 3.96
CA ILE A 146 -13.88 -29.19 2.78
C ILE A 146 -13.01 -28.51 1.72
N ARG A 147 -12.86 -29.14 0.55
CA ARG A 147 -11.96 -28.68 -0.50
C ARG A 147 -12.69 -28.56 -1.83
N PHE A 148 -12.58 -27.40 -2.45
CA PHE A 148 -12.99 -27.14 -3.83
C PHE A 148 -11.73 -27.00 -4.67
N VAL A 149 -11.58 -27.81 -5.72
CA VAL A 149 -10.35 -27.83 -6.53
C VAL A 149 -10.67 -27.85 -8.02
N ASN A 150 -10.00 -27.00 -8.81
CA ASN A 150 -10.16 -26.94 -10.26
C ASN A 150 -11.63 -26.70 -10.67
N ILE A 151 -12.16 -25.53 -10.30
CA ILE A 151 -13.53 -25.14 -10.64
C ILE A 151 -13.49 -23.88 -11.49
N GLU A 152 -13.83 -23.97 -12.78
CA GLU A 152 -13.72 -22.82 -13.69
C GLU A 152 -14.63 -21.68 -13.26
N GLN A 153 -15.86 -21.98 -12.79
CA GLN A 153 -16.78 -20.99 -12.23
C GLN A 153 -17.48 -21.57 -10.99
N LEU A 154 -17.11 -21.06 -9.82
CA LEU A 154 -17.68 -21.42 -8.52
C LEU A 154 -18.60 -20.29 -8.04
N THR A 155 -19.89 -20.58 -7.96
CA THR A 155 -20.90 -19.68 -7.41
C THR A 155 -21.28 -20.15 -6.02
N LEU A 156 -21.09 -19.28 -5.03
CA LEU A 156 -21.51 -19.53 -3.66
C LEU A 156 -22.75 -18.69 -3.37
N GLU A 157 -23.74 -19.26 -2.70
CA GLU A 157 -24.85 -18.47 -2.14
C GLU A 157 -24.53 -17.96 -0.73
N SER A 158 -25.30 -16.98 -0.27
CA SER A 158 -25.27 -16.57 1.13
C SER A 158 -25.60 -17.77 2.03
N PHE A 159 -24.93 -17.92 3.17
CA PHE A 159 -25.10 -19.06 4.08
C PHE A 159 -24.78 -20.44 3.47
N ALA A 160 -24.00 -20.50 2.39
CA ALA A 160 -23.59 -21.77 1.76
C ALA A 160 -22.98 -22.76 2.77
N PHE A 161 -22.17 -22.27 3.71
CA PHE A 161 -21.48 -23.09 4.72
C PHE A 161 -22.16 -23.13 6.09
N GLU A 162 -23.41 -22.72 6.19
CA GLU A 162 -24.16 -22.80 7.45
C GLU A 162 -24.19 -24.24 7.96
N SER A 163 -23.77 -24.44 9.22
CA SER A 163 -23.90 -25.71 9.93
C SER A 163 -25.11 -25.64 10.85
N GLY A 164 -25.89 -26.72 10.93
CA GLY A 164 -27.06 -26.81 11.82
C GLY A 164 -26.72 -26.76 13.32
N SER A 165 -25.44 -26.66 13.70
CA SER A 165 -25.00 -26.59 15.09
C SER A 165 -25.15 -25.19 15.70
N GLN A 166 -26.39 -24.73 15.90
CA GLN A 166 -26.66 -23.84 17.02
C GLN A 166 -26.83 -24.71 18.26
N THR A 167 -25.81 -24.76 19.14
CA THR A 167 -25.97 -24.89 20.60
C THR A 167 -24.61 -24.88 21.28
N SER A 168 -24.15 -23.68 21.60
CA SER A 168 -23.51 -23.41 22.89
C SER A 168 -24.43 -23.92 24.00
N GLY A 169 -24.22 -25.14 24.54
CA GLY A 169 -24.95 -25.54 25.74
C GLY A 169 -24.98 -27.02 26.12
N GLN A 170 -25.00 -27.98 25.20
CA GLN A 170 -25.12 -29.40 25.58
C GLN A 170 -24.32 -30.31 24.63
N GLN A 171 -23.01 -30.38 24.84
CA GLN A 171 -22.23 -31.54 24.45
C GLN A 171 -22.57 -32.71 25.39
N ASN A 172 -23.71 -33.36 25.18
CA ASN A 172 -23.88 -34.73 25.66
C ASN A 172 -23.07 -35.65 24.74
N VAL A 173 -21.76 -35.70 24.99
CA VAL A 173 -20.86 -36.67 24.36
C VAL A 173 -21.29 -38.05 24.86
N ASN A 174 -21.93 -38.83 24.00
CA ASN A 174 -22.25 -40.21 24.32
C ASN A 174 -20.93 -41.00 24.42
N PRO A 175 -20.52 -41.50 25.61
CA PRO A 175 -19.19 -42.11 25.80
C PRO A 175 -19.01 -43.44 25.05
N ARG A 176 -20.09 -43.97 24.47
CA ARG A 176 -20.13 -45.23 23.72
C ARG A 176 -20.15 -45.04 22.21
N ASP A 177 -20.14 -43.81 21.71
CA ASP A 177 -20.04 -43.56 20.28
C ASP A 177 -18.58 -43.76 19.84
N PRO A 178 -18.25 -44.76 19.00
CA PRO A 178 -16.87 -45.05 18.59
C PRO A 178 -16.35 -44.07 17.54
N HIS A 179 -17.00 -42.92 17.37
CA HIS A 179 -16.69 -41.94 16.34
C HIS A 179 -16.19 -40.66 17.03
N PRO A 180 -14.92 -40.28 16.83
CA PRO A 180 -14.33 -39.14 17.54
C PRO A 180 -15.08 -37.86 17.13
N VAL A 181 -15.19 -36.92 18.07
CA VAL A 181 -15.64 -35.55 17.81
C VAL A 181 -14.68 -34.94 16.80
N PHE A 182 -15.06 -34.91 15.52
CA PHE A 182 -14.20 -34.35 14.49
C PHE A 182 -14.10 -32.85 14.65
N GLY A 183 -12.83 -32.43 14.68
CA GLY A 183 -12.39 -31.10 15.06
C GLY A 183 -12.64 -30.04 13.98
N PRO A 184 -12.11 -28.83 14.22
CA PRO A 184 -12.46 -27.64 13.47
C PRO A 184 -12.32 -27.79 11.94
N ILE A 185 -13.31 -27.25 11.22
CA ILE A 185 -13.40 -27.36 9.76
C ILE A 185 -12.40 -26.41 9.10
N THR A 186 -11.57 -26.94 8.21
CA THR A 186 -10.74 -26.18 7.27
C THR A 186 -11.42 -26.13 5.92
N LEU A 187 -11.70 -24.93 5.41
CA LEU A 187 -12.21 -24.72 4.06
C LEU A 187 -11.06 -24.31 3.13
N SER A 188 -10.86 -25.06 2.06
CA SER A 188 -9.86 -24.77 1.01
C SER A 188 -10.55 -24.58 -0.33
N ILE A 189 -10.25 -23.48 -1.01
CA ILE A 189 -10.72 -23.17 -2.35
C ILE A 189 -9.47 -22.95 -3.22
N GLU A 190 -9.21 -23.91 -4.12
CA GLU A 190 -7.94 -24.06 -4.83
C GLU A 190 -8.19 -24.05 -6.35
N ARG A 191 -7.56 -23.13 -7.08
CA ARG A 191 -7.72 -23.01 -8.54
C ARG A 191 -9.20 -22.89 -8.94
N CYS A 192 -9.90 -21.98 -8.28
CA CYS A 192 -11.30 -21.66 -8.58
C CYS A 192 -11.44 -20.21 -9.06
N GLN A 193 -12.43 -19.94 -9.93
CA GLN A 193 -12.85 -18.56 -10.22
C GLN A 193 -14.22 -18.29 -9.60
N LEU A 194 -14.29 -17.25 -8.79
CA LEU A 194 -15.52 -16.77 -8.17
C LEU A 194 -15.74 -15.34 -8.63
N GLU A 195 -16.87 -15.06 -9.25
CA GLU A 195 -17.25 -13.69 -9.61
C GLU A 195 -17.48 -12.85 -8.34
N GLU A 196 -18.10 -13.44 -7.32
CA GLU A 196 -18.31 -12.79 -6.04
C GLU A 196 -18.20 -13.75 -4.86
N LEU A 197 -17.72 -13.21 -3.73
CA LEU A 197 -17.89 -13.81 -2.41
C LEU A 197 -19.09 -13.12 -1.75
N PRO A 198 -20.24 -13.79 -1.60
CA PRO A 198 -21.47 -13.16 -1.16
C PRO A 198 -21.46 -12.83 0.33
N ALA A 199 -22.41 -11.99 0.75
CA ALA A 199 -22.61 -11.66 2.16
C ALA A 199 -22.91 -12.92 2.99
N ASN A 200 -22.42 -12.97 4.23
CA ASN A 200 -22.75 -14.03 5.20
C ASN A 200 -22.46 -15.47 4.72
N VAL A 201 -21.57 -15.67 3.74
CA VAL A 201 -21.25 -16.99 3.20
C VAL A 201 -20.76 -17.98 4.27
N PHE A 202 -20.05 -17.47 5.29
CA PHE A 202 -19.51 -18.24 6.41
C PHE A 202 -20.36 -18.14 7.69
N HIS A 203 -21.52 -17.49 7.65
CA HIS A 203 -22.35 -17.29 8.84
C HIS A 203 -22.89 -18.62 9.36
N GLY A 204 -22.84 -18.82 10.69
CA GLY A 204 -23.28 -20.07 11.32
C GLY A 204 -22.38 -21.28 11.03
N ALA A 205 -21.27 -21.09 10.30
CA ALA A 205 -20.35 -22.16 9.97
C ALA A 205 -19.39 -22.45 11.14
N ALA A 206 -19.13 -23.73 11.42
CA ALA A 206 -18.10 -24.15 12.38
C ALA A 206 -16.69 -24.17 11.75
N ILE A 207 -16.37 -23.14 10.96
CA ILE A 207 -15.11 -23.03 10.21
C ILE A 207 -14.06 -22.35 11.07
N ARG A 208 -12.89 -22.98 11.16
CA ARG A 208 -11.73 -22.41 11.87
C ARG A 208 -10.77 -21.72 10.93
N SER A 209 -10.56 -22.26 9.74
CA SER A 209 -9.60 -21.70 8.79
C SER A 209 -10.16 -21.72 7.39
N VAL A 210 -9.95 -20.63 6.66
CA VAL A 210 -10.33 -20.47 5.27
C VAL A 210 -9.08 -20.14 4.46
N LEU A 211 -8.86 -20.91 3.40
CA LEU A 211 -7.74 -20.76 2.48
C LEU A 211 -8.27 -20.59 1.06
N PHE A 212 -7.87 -19.51 0.41
CA PHE A 212 -7.98 -19.33 -1.04
C PHE A 212 -6.57 -19.47 -1.63
N SER A 213 -6.40 -20.38 -2.59
CA SER A 213 -5.10 -20.61 -3.24
C SER A 213 -5.25 -20.62 -4.76
N ALA A 214 -4.35 -19.93 -5.45
CA ALA A 214 -4.31 -19.91 -6.92
C ALA A 214 -5.67 -19.60 -7.57
N SER A 215 -6.49 -18.77 -6.91
CA SER A 215 -7.89 -18.54 -7.26
C SER A 215 -8.16 -17.08 -7.64
N GLN A 216 -9.21 -16.85 -8.42
CA GLN A 216 -9.66 -15.51 -8.79
C GLN A 216 -10.95 -15.18 -8.06
N LEU A 217 -10.98 -14.04 -7.39
CA LEU A 217 -12.12 -13.52 -6.64
C LEU A 217 -12.49 -12.16 -7.24
N GLY A 218 -13.65 -12.01 -7.86
CA GLY A 218 -14.07 -10.73 -8.43
C GLY A 218 -14.38 -9.70 -7.34
N VAL A 219 -15.51 -9.83 -6.65
CA VAL A 219 -15.93 -8.89 -5.61
C VAL A 219 -16.13 -9.60 -4.28
N ILE A 220 -15.45 -9.15 -3.23
CA ILE A 220 -15.78 -9.56 -1.86
C ILE A 220 -16.85 -8.60 -1.35
N ARG A 221 -18.10 -9.08 -1.27
CA ARG A 221 -19.26 -8.27 -0.94
C ARG A 221 -19.24 -7.83 0.53
N ALA A 222 -20.02 -6.81 0.83
CA ALA A 222 -20.23 -6.35 2.20
C ALA A 222 -20.70 -7.51 3.08
N LEU A 223 -20.16 -7.61 4.30
CA LEU A 223 -20.46 -8.66 5.28
C LEU A 223 -20.09 -10.09 4.87
N ALA A 224 -19.33 -10.28 3.78
CA ALA A 224 -18.85 -11.60 3.39
C ALA A 224 -18.02 -12.24 4.52
N ILE A 225 -17.19 -11.43 5.18
CA ILE A 225 -16.31 -11.85 6.28
C ILE A 225 -16.77 -11.14 7.56
N SER A 226 -17.69 -11.78 8.27
CA SER A 226 -18.33 -11.23 9.49
C SER A 226 -18.33 -12.20 10.67
N THR A 227 -17.56 -13.28 10.58
CA THR A 227 -17.47 -14.35 11.59
C THR A 227 -16.08 -14.42 12.21
N ARG A 228 -15.92 -15.32 13.18
CA ARG A 228 -14.64 -15.60 13.83
C ARG A 228 -13.92 -16.73 13.10
N PHE A 229 -12.67 -16.49 12.75
CA PHE A 229 -11.75 -17.51 12.27
C PHE A 229 -10.56 -17.64 13.23
N GLN A 230 -9.79 -18.70 13.10
CA GLN A 230 -8.42 -18.70 13.57
C GLN A 230 -7.53 -18.07 12.49
N GLN A 231 -7.66 -18.54 11.25
CA GLN A 231 -6.79 -18.14 10.15
C GLN A 231 -7.61 -17.86 8.88
N LEU A 232 -7.30 -16.77 8.20
CA LEU A 232 -7.79 -16.47 6.87
C LEU A 232 -6.61 -16.17 5.96
N ILE A 233 -6.48 -16.93 4.88
CA ILE A 233 -5.30 -16.91 4.01
C ILE A 233 -5.74 -16.76 2.55
N PHE A 234 -5.13 -15.80 1.87
CA PHE A 234 -5.17 -15.64 0.42
C PHE A 234 -3.74 -15.85 -0.10
N SER A 235 -3.51 -16.89 -0.91
CA SER A 235 -2.21 -17.19 -1.50
C SER A 235 -2.30 -17.32 -3.02
N ASP A 236 -1.46 -16.59 -3.75
CA ASP A 236 -1.39 -16.67 -5.22
C ASP A 236 -2.74 -16.34 -5.87
N THR A 237 -3.52 -15.45 -5.25
CA THR A 237 -4.89 -15.13 -5.67
C THR A 237 -4.99 -13.76 -6.31
N VAL A 238 -5.90 -13.63 -7.27
CA VAL A 238 -6.30 -12.33 -7.81
C VAL A 238 -7.60 -11.91 -7.14
N ILE A 239 -7.64 -10.70 -6.58
CA ILE A 239 -8.82 -10.14 -5.94
C ILE A 239 -9.20 -8.87 -6.69
N GLY A 240 -10.44 -8.80 -7.17
CA GLY A 240 -10.94 -7.63 -7.88
C GLY A 240 -11.11 -6.45 -6.95
N GLN A 241 -12.07 -6.50 -6.03
CA GLN A 241 -12.27 -5.42 -5.07
C GLN A 241 -12.83 -5.90 -3.73
N PHE A 242 -12.45 -5.20 -2.66
CA PHE A 242 -13.15 -5.28 -1.39
C PHE A 242 -14.28 -4.24 -1.40
N ALA A 243 -15.53 -4.69 -1.32
CA ALA A 243 -16.63 -3.78 -1.07
C ALA A 243 -16.50 -3.12 0.30
N ARG A 244 -17.18 -1.97 0.49
CA ARG A 244 -17.30 -1.34 1.80
C ARG A 244 -17.88 -2.34 2.79
N HIS A 245 -17.27 -2.46 3.97
CA HIS A 245 -17.62 -3.42 5.01
C HIS A 245 -17.50 -4.89 4.59
N ALA A 246 -16.64 -5.23 3.62
CA ALA A 246 -16.31 -6.61 3.28
C ALA A 246 -15.92 -7.43 4.52
N PHE A 247 -15.11 -6.81 5.38
CA PHE A 247 -14.78 -7.31 6.72
C PHE A 247 -15.50 -6.41 7.72
N LYS A 248 -16.45 -6.97 8.47
CA LYS A 248 -17.17 -6.22 9.50
C LYS A 248 -17.21 -6.99 10.79
N ARG A 249 -16.55 -6.46 11.83
CA ARG A 249 -16.49 -7.08 13.17
C ARG A 249 -15.98 -8.53 13.15
N ALA A 250 -15.18 -8.86 12.13
CA ALA A 250 -14.53 -10.15 12.04
C ALA A 250 -13.42 -10.26 13.08
N GLN A 251 -13.23 -11.46 13.60
CA GLN A 251 -12.19 -11.74 14.59
C GLN A 251 -11.34 -12.90 14.10
N MET A 252 -10.02 -12.75 14.11
CA MET A 252 -9.11 -13.82 13.73
C MET A 252 -7.80 -13.77 14.49
N GLU A 253 -7.07 -14.89 14.51
CA GLU A 253 -5.69 -14.85 15.02
C GLU A 253 -4.76 -14.32 13.95
N GLN A 254 -4.92 -14.79 12.71
CA GLN A 254 -4.01 -14.47 11.62
C GLN A 254 -4.75 -14.14 10.32
N LEU A 255 -4.30 -13.07 9.67
CA LEU A 255 -4.74 -12.68 8.33
C LEU A 255 -3.52 -12.61 7.42
N HIS A 256 -3.51 -13.43 6.36
CA HIS A 256 -2.40 -13.50 5.43
C HIS A 256 -2.86 -13.22 4.00
N LEU A 257 -2.21 -12.26 3.36
CA LEU A 257 -2.23 -12.05 1.92
C LEU A 257 -0.81 -12.31 1.43
N HIS A 258 -0.62 -13.33 0.61
CA HIS A 258 0.66 -13.73 0.06
C HIS A 258 0.55 -13.87 -1.46
N ASN A 259 1.40 -13.15 -2.19
CA ASN A 259 1.36 -13.16 -3.65
C ASN A 259 -0.04 -12.84 -4.21
N VAL A 260 -0.69 -11.81 -3.63
CA VAL A 260 -2.04 -11.39 -4.02
C VAL A 260 -1.95 -10.24 -5.00
N THR A 261 -2.72 -10.28 -6.08
CA THR A 261 -2.89 -9.13 -6.98
C THR A 261 -4.27 -8.52 -6.78
N MET A 262 -4.30 -7.30 -6.26
CA MET A 262 -5.50 -6.48 -6.13
C MET A 262 -5.70 -5.64 -7.40
N THR A 263 -6.73 -5.94 -8.19
CA THR A 263 -6.93 -5.24 -9.49
C THR A 263 -7.76 -3.97 -9.37
N GLY A 264 -8.63 -3.90 -8.37
CA GLY A 264 -9.49 -2.75 -8.06
C GLY A 264 -9.05 -2.01 -6.81
N ALA A 265 -9.61 -0.82 -6.62
CA ALA A 265 -9.29 0.03 -5.48
C ALA A 265 -9.66 -0.61 -4.15
N TRP A 266 -8.84 -0.36 -3.13
CA TRP A 266 -9.16 -0.75 -1.76
C TRP A 266 -10.07 0.32 -1.15
N SER A 267 -11.39 0.06 -1.21
CA SER A 267 -12.42 1.01 -0.80
C SER A 267 -12.33 1.42 0.67
N SER A 268 -12.75 2.66 0.97
CA SER A 268 -12.86 3.16 2.34
C SER A 268 -13.78 2.26 3.17
N GLN A 269 -13.39 1.97 4.40
CA GLN A 269 -14.10 1.10 5.34
C GLN A 269 -14.32 -0.33 4.81
N ALA A 270 -13.53 -0.78 3.85
CA ALA A 270 -13.53 -2.18 3.43
C ALA A 270 -13.32 -3.10 4.63
N TRP A 271 -12.38 -2.75 5.52
CA TRP A 271 -12.13 -3.45 6.76
C TRP A 271 -12.54 -2.56 7.94
N GLN A 272 -13.66 -2.90 8.57
CA GLN A 272 -14.18 -2.18 9.73
C GLN A 272 -14.31 -3.11 10.95
N GLY A 273 -13.76 -2.70 12.08
CA GLY A 273 -13.91 -3.48 13.31
C GLY A 273 -13.19 -4.82 13.26
N LEU A 274 -12.17 -4.98 12.40
CA LEU A 274 -11.42 -6.21 12.28
C LEU A 274 -10.47 -6.34 13.48
N ILE A 275 -10.53 -7.45 14.19
CA ILE A 275 -9.65 -7.73 15.33
C ILE A 275 -8.77 -8.93 14.97
N VAL A 276 -7.45 -8.70 14.90
CA VAL A 276 -6.45 -9.73 14.59
C VAL A 276 -5.50 -9.93 15.76
N SER A 277 -5.64 -11.01 16.51
CA SER A 277 -4.90 -11.16 17.77
C SER A 277 -3.40 -11.42 17.63
N ASN A 278 -2.91 -11.81 16.45
CA ASN A 278 -1.49 -12.06 16.23
C ASN A 278 -0.90 -11.15 15.14
N ALA A 279 -1.20 -11.40 13.87
CA ALA A 279 -0.56 -10.63 12.79
C ALA A 279 -1.44 -10.49 11.56
N ILE A 280 -1.42 -9.28 11.00
CA ILE A 280 -1.82 -8.99 9.62
C ILE A 280 -0.55 -8.99 8.79
N GLN A 281 -0.46 -9.93 7.85
CA GLN A 281 0.70 -10.07 6.97
C GLN A 281 0.28 -9.92 5.51
N ILE A 282 0.86 -8.94 4.84
CA ILE A 282 0.71 -8.73 3.40
C ILE A 282 2.08 -8.81 2.78
N ARG A 283 2.30 -9.85 1.97
CA ARG A 283 3.61 -10.17 1.40
C ARG A 283 3.53 -10.40 -0.09
N ASP A 284 4.58 -9.97 -0.79
CA ASP A 284 4.77 -10.28 -2.21
C ASP A 284 3.56 -9.88 -3.07
N SER A 285 2.79 -8.88 -2.64
CA SER A 285 1.48 -8.54 -3.22
C SER A 285 1.53 -7.26 -4.06
N ASN A 286 0.68 -7.19 -5.07
CA ASN A 286 0.62 -6.07 -6.01
C ASN A 286 -0.75 -5.38 -5.95
N PHE A 287 -0.74 -4.07 -5.73
CA PHE A 287 -1.93 -3.22 -5.65
C PHE A 287 -1.93 -2.29 -6.86
N LEU A 288 -2.80 -2.59 -7.83
CA LEU A 288 -2.84 -1.86 -9.11
C LEU A 288 -3.52 -0.50 -9.01
N GLN A 289 -4.41 -0.31 -8.02
CA GLN A 289 -5.17 0.93 -7.83
C GLN A 289 -4.91 1.52 -6.44
N THR A 290 -5.34 2.76 -6.26
CA THR A 290 -5.22 3.52 -5.03
C THR A 290 -5.89 2.84 -3.83
N ILE A 291 -5.21 2.87 -2.68
CA ILE A 291 -5.79 2.54 -1.37
C ILE A 291 -6.43 3.80 -0.80
N HIS A 292 -7.75 3.79 -0.64
CA HIS A 292 -8.49 4.95 -0.19
C HIS A 292 -8.26 5.28 1.30
N PRO A 293 -8.53 6.52 1.73
CA PRO A 293 -8.51 6.90 3.14
C PRO A 293 -9.43 6.01 3.97
N ALA A 294 -9.00 5.70 5.20
CA ALA A 294 -9.74 4.83 6.13
C ALA A 294 -10.18 3.49 5.52
N ALA A 295 -9.41 2.92 4.58
CA ALA A 295 -9.66 1.58 4.03
C ALA A 295 -9.73 0.51 5.13
N ILE A 296 -8.88 0.67 6.14
CA ILE A 296 -8.95 -0.07 7.40
C ILE A 296 -9.30 0.91 8.52
N THR A 297 -10.38 0.64 9.25
CA THR A 297 -10.88 1.52 10.32
C THR A 297 -11.38 0.73 11.53
N GLU A 298 -11.31 1.35 12.71
CA GLU A 298 -11.77 0.76 13.99
C GLU A 298 -11.23 -0.65 14.23
N SER A 299 -10.05 -0.96 13.71
CA SER A 299 -9.49 -2.31 13.66
C SER A 299 -8.25 -2.42 14.54
N SER A 300 -7.91 -3.61 15.01
CA SER A 300 -6.76 -3.84 15.90
C SER A 300 -5.92 -5.04 15.48
N ALA A 301 -4.61 -4.95 15.68
CA ALA A 301 -3.66 -6.03 15.44
C ALA A 301 -2.46 -6.00 16.39
N ASP A 302 -1.92 -7.18 16.72
CA ASP A 302 -0.68 -7.27 17.49
C ASP A 302 0.53 -6.83 16.64
N GLU A 303 0.61 -7.29 15.39
CA GLU A 303 1.63 -6.91 14.40
C GLU A 303 1.01 -6.63 13.02
N LEU A 304 1.52 -5.58 12.35
CA LEU A 304 1.28 -5.32 10.92
C LEU A 304 2.59 -5.46 10.15
N LEU A 305 2.63 -6.38 9.18
CA LEU A 305 3.76 -6.61 8.30
C LEU A 305 3.37 -6.40 6.84
N LEU A 306 4.00 -5.42 6.19
CA LEU A 306 3.97 -5.20 4.75
C LEU A 306 5.36 -5.50 4.20
N GLN A 307 5.51 -6.56 3.41
CA GLN A 307 6.83 -6.96 2.89
C GLN A 307 6.81 -7.25 1.40
N ARG A 308 7.76 -6.69 0.64
CA ARG A 308 7.89 -6.93 -0.82
C ARG A 308 6.60 -6.67 -1.59
N ASN A 309 5.83 -5.66 -1.18
CA ASN A 309 4.62 -5.27 -1.89
C ASN A 309 4.88 -4.14 -2.88
N ALA A 310 4.10 -4.11 -3.96
CA ALA A 310 4.07 -3.02 -4.92
C ALA A 310 2.73 -2.29 -4.85
N PHE A 311 2.77 -1.00 -4.53
CA PHE A 311 1.60 -0.10 -4.52
C PHE A 311 1.73 0.85 -5.70
N ASN A 312 1.17 0.51 -6.85
CA ASN A 312 1.52 1.16 -8.13
C ASN A 312 1.00 2.60 -8.25
N GLU A 313 -0.21 2.88 -7.76
CA GLU A 313 -0.78 4.23 -7.79
C GLU A 313 -0.42 5.02 -6.52
N SER A 314 -1.24 4.90 -5.47
CA SER A 314 -1.05 5.67 -4.26
C SER A 314 -1.63 4.99 -3.02
N ILE A 315 -1.05 5.31 -1.86
CA ILE A 315 -1.67 5.06 -0.56
C ILE A 315 -2.09 6.41 0.01
N ALA A 316 -3.40 6.59 0.17
CA ALA A 316 -3.96 7.84 0.64
C ALA A 316 -3.72 8.09 2.14
N ASP A 317 -3.99 9.33 2.55
CA ASP A 317 -3.93 9.79 3.93
C ASP A 317 -4.75 8.90 4.86
N GLU A 318 -4.17 8.55 6.01
CA GLU A 318 -4.85 7.74 7.04
C GLU A 318 -5.55 6.48 6.48
N ALA A 319 -4.99 5.86 5.43
CA ALA A 319 -5.51 4.60 4.89
C ALA A 319 -5.64 3.51 5.96
N PHE A 320 -4.76 3.55 6.96
CA PHE A 320 -4.70 2.64 8.09
C PHE A 320 -5.08 3.35 9.40
N GLN A 321 -6.34 3.23 9.81
CA GLN A 321 -6.80 3.62 11.15
C GLN A 321 -6.86 2.37 12.03
N LEU A 322 -5.70 2.02 12.60
CA LEU A 322 -5.43 0.76 13.29
C LEU A 322 -4.90 0.97 14.70
N GLU A 323 -5.35 0.15 15.64
CA GLU A 323 -4.73 -0.02 16.95
C GLU A 323 -3.68 -1.13 16.90
N ILE A 324 -2.42 -0.78 17.14
CA ILE A 324 -1.29 -1.72 17.12
C ILE A 324 -0.77 -1.95 18.54
N LYS A 325 -0.52 -3.22 18.88
CA LYS A 325 0.01 -3.59 20.20
C LYS A 325 1.53 -3.62 20.25
N ASN A 326 2.17 -4.27 19.27
CA ASN A 326 3.59 -4.60 19.34
C ASN A 326 4.43 -3.84 18.30
N ARG A 327 4.16 -4.00 17.00
CA ARG A 327 5.04 -3.43 15.96
C ARG A 327 4.38 -3.30 14.59
N ILE A 328 4.95 -2.41 13.79
CA ILE A 328 4.67 -2.25 12.36
C ILE A 328 5.97 -2.41 11.60
N ARG A 329 5.95 -3.21 10.53
CA ARG A 329 7.11 -3.46 9.69
C ARG A 329 6.73 -3.23 8.23
N MET A 330 7.41 -2.30 7.57
CA MET A 330 7.33 -2.11 6.13
C MET A 330 8.71 -2.37 5.55
N ILE A 331 8.87 -3.47 4.82
CA ILE A 331 10.16 -3.97 4.37
C ILE A 331 10.13 -4.20 2.85
N ASP A 332 11.11 -3.68 2.13
CA ASP A 332 11.29 -3.93 0.69
C ASP A 332 10.03 -3.59 -0.16
N ASN A 333 9.20 -2.62 0.26
CA ASN A 333 8.01 -2.23 -0.51
C ASN A 333 8.34 -1.12 -1.52
N THR A 334 7.61 -1.11 -2.65
CA THR A 334 7.65 -0.05 -3.64
C THR A 334 6.32 0.70 -3.64
N PHE A 335 6.37 2.02 -3.51
CA PHE A 335 5.20 2.91 -3.49
C PHE A 335 5.26 3.86 -4.68
N GLY A 336 4.19 3.97 -5.47
CA GLY A 336 4.05 4.99 -6.50
C GLY A 336 4.02 6.38 -5.87
N LEU A 337 2.99 6.63 -5.06
CA LEU A 337 2.83 7.80 -4.20
C LEU A 337 2.52 7.37 -2.76
N LEU A 338 3.22 7.94 -1.80
CA LEU A 338 2.99 7.72 -0.36
C LEU A 338 2.58 9.02 0.32
N SER A 339 1.42 9.02 0.98
CA SER A 339 0.99 10.17 1.77
C SER A 339 1.87 10.41 3.01
N SER A 340 2.16 11.68 3.30
CA SER A 340 2.85 12.10 4.52
C SER A 340 2.07 11.79 5.81
N ASN A 341 0.74 11.62 5.70
CA ASN A 341 -0.17 11.38 6.83
C ASN A 341 -0.56 9.91 7.01
N LEU A 342 0.11 8.97 6.34
CA LEU A 342 -0.26 7.55 6.38
C LEU A 342 -0.39 7.00 7.82
N PHE A 343 0.60 7.29 8.68
CA PHE A 343 0.68 6.75 10.03
C PHE A 343 -0.17 7.52 11.06
N ARG A 344 -0.79 8.64 10.68
CA ARG A 344 -1.54 9.50 11.59
C ARG A 344 -2.75 8.80 12.21
N GLY A 345 -3.37 7.88 11.45
CA GLY A 345 -4.49 7.05 11.90
C GLY A 345 -4.10 5.93 12.88
N ILE A 346 -2.80 5.67 13.06
CA ILE A 346 -2.31 4.54 13.86
C ILE A 346 -2.19 4.92 15.33
N ARG A 347 -2.71 4.05 16.19
CA ARG A 347 -2.76 4.24 17.64
C ARG A 347 -2.18 3.04 18.37
N ILE A 348 -1.74 3.24 19.60
CA ILE A 348 -1.35 2.14 20.48
C ILE A 348 -2.61 1.53 21.07
N SER A 349 -2.70 0.20 21.09
CA SER A 349 -3.81 -0.48 21.76
C SER A 349 -3.84 -0.15 23.26
N ASN A 350 -5.03 0.16 23.78
CA ASN A 350 -5.25 0.51 25.19
C ASN A 350 -4.73 -0.56 26.16
N ASP A 351 -4.78 -1.84 25.75
CA ASP A 351 -4.31 -2.98 26.55
C ASP A 351 -2.79 -2.98 26.74
N SER A 352 -2.05 -2.34 25.83
CA SER A 352 -0.59 -2.25 25.81
C SER A 352 -0.04 -0.88 26.21
N ALA A 353 -0.90 0.13 26.33
CA ALA A 353 -0.52 1.55 26.43
C ALA A 353 0.36 1.90 27.65
N TRP A 354 0.38 1.06 28.69
CA TRP A 354 1.10 1.35 29.93
C TRP A 354 2.54 0.86 29.97
N ASN A 355 2.90 -0.18 29.20
CA ASN A 355 4.21 -0.85 29.30
C ASN A 355 4.88 -1.16 27.95
N ALA A 356 4.19 -1.03 26.82
CA ALA A 356 4.76 -1.31 25.51
C ALA A 356 5.27 -0.04 24.84
N GLN A 357 6.49 -0.09 24.29
CA GLN A 357 6.97 0.88 23.30
C GLN A 357 6.91 0.22 21.93
N PRO A 358 5.77 0.33 21.21
CA PRO A 358 5.67 -0.27 19.90
C PRO A 358 6.59 0.42 18.91
N ASN A 359 7.11 -0.37 17.97
CA ASN A 359 8.11 0.09 17.01
C ASN A 359 7.55 0.11 15.57
N ILE A 360 7.88 1.15 14.81
CA ILE A 360 7.68 1.25 13.37
C ILE A 360 9.04 1.07 12.69
N LEU A 361 9.22 -0.04 11.99
CA LEU A 361 10.40 -0.33 11.19
C LEU A 361 10.10 -0.10 9.70
N LEU A 362 10.86 0.80 9.07
CA LEU A 362 10.82 1.07 7.64
C LEU A 362 12.18 0.71 7.03
N GLU A 363 12.25 -0.42 6.33
CA GLU A 363 13.51 -1.00 5.86
C GLU A 363 13.48 -1.18 4.34
N ARG A 364 14.47 -0.62 3.62
CA ARG A 364 14.65 -0.79 2.17
C ARG A 364 13.40 -0.48 1.33
N ASN A 365 12.57 0.45 1.77
CA ASN A 365 11.41 0.86 0.99
C ASN A 365 11.81 1.86 -0.11
N ARG A 366 11.04 1.88 -1.18
CA ARG A 366 11.20 2.83 -2.29
C ARG A 366 9.90 3.58 -2.56
N ILE A 367 9.98 4.89 -2.71
CA ILE A 367 8.89 5.73 -3.25
C ILE A 367 9.30 6.23 -4.64
N ASP A 368 8.40 6.16 -5.63
CA ASP A 368 8.66 6.70 -6.96
C ASP A 368 8.45 8.22 -7.04
N THR A 369 7.39 8.73 -6.43
CA THR A 369 7.07 10.17 -6.38
C THR A 369 6.84 10.61 -4.94
N PHE A 370 7.60 11.59 -4.47
CA PHE A 370 7.43 12.17 -3.13
C PHE A 370 6.93 13.62 -3.24
N THR A 371 5.74 13.89 -2.71
CA THR A 371 5.17 15.24 -2.69
C THR A 371 5.36 15.86 -1.32
N LEU A 372 6.19 16.91 -1.25
CA LEU A 372 6.29 17.76 -0.07
C LEU A 372 4.97 18.53 0.09
N SER A 373 4.34 18.41 1.25
CA SER A 373 3.20 19.25 1.62
C SER A 373 3.74 20.66 1.92
N ASN A 374 3.18 21.68 1.25
CA ASN A 374 3.66 23.07 1.27
C ASN A 374 3.74 23.70 2.68
N ASP A 375 3.06 23.14 3.67
CA ASP A 375 2.95 23.72 5.02
C ASP A 375 3.88 23.05 6.04
N ALA A 376 4.52 21.93 5.71
CA ALA A 376 5.48 21.29 6.60
C ALA A 376 6.47 20.42 5.81
N HIS A 377 7.75 20.79 5.86
CA HIS A 377 8.92 20.01 5.41
C HIS A 377 9.06 18.62 6.07
N THR A 378 8.02 18.11 6.74
CA THR A 378 7.98 16.79 7.37
C THR A 378 7.95 15.68 6.32
N PHE A 379 8.88 14.72 6.47
CA PHE A 379 8.94 13.52 5.63
C PHE A 379 7.69 12.62 5.80
N LEU A 380 7.45 12.14 7.02
CA LEU A 380 6.28 11.36 7.40
C LEU A 380 5.83 11.76 8.81
N ALA A 381 4.53 11.88 9.03
CA ALA A 381 3.95 12.19 10.33
C ALA A 381 3.77 10.91 11.16
N PHE A 382 4.73 10.65 12.06
CA PHE A 382 4.68 9.51 12.97
C PHE A 382 3.95 9.85 14.29
N PRO A 383 3.22 8.89 14.89
CA PRO A 383 2.64 9.09 16.21
C PRO A 383 3.74 9.15 17.28
N ARG A 384 3.63 10.10 18.23
CA ARG A 384 4.67 10.40 19.25
C ARG A 384 5.06 9.24 20.16
N ASN A 385 4.20 8.24 20.29
CA ASN A 385 4.36 7.15 21.25
C ASN A 385 5.03 5.89 20.63
N PHE A 386 5.41 5.94 19.36
CA PHE A 386 6.12 4.85 18.70
C PHE A 386 7.61 5.18 18.58
N SER A 387 8.47 4.18 18.77
CA SER A 387 9.85 4.27 18.27
C SER A 387 9.83 4.10 16.76
N VAL A 388 10.63 4.87 16.03
CA VAL A 388 10.72 4.77 14.57
C VAL A 388 12.15 4.41 14.19
N ASN A 389 12.32 3.33 13.43
CA ASN A 389 13.58 2.95 12.82
C ASN A 389 13.46 3.02 11.29
N LEU A 390 14.35 3.78 10.66
CA LEU A 390 14.39 3.98 9.22
C LEU A 390 15.74 3.45 8.73
N GLU A 391 15.73 2.54 7.75
CA GLU A 391 16.95 1.94 7.19
C GLU A 391 16.85 1.91 5.67
N GLY A 392 17.74 2.64 4.98
CA GLY A 392 17.85 2.58 3.52
C GLY A 392 16.59 2.97 2.75
N PHE A 393 15.91 4.05 3.15
CA PHE A 393 14.69 4.52 2.50
C PHE A 393 15.00 5.29 1.22
N ARG A 394 14.50 4.84 0.07
CA ARG A 394 14.83 5.41 -1.25
C ARG A 394 13.67 6.20 -1.84
N ILE A 395 13.98 7.35 -2.41
CA ILE A 395 13.04 8.22 -3.11
C ILE A 395 13.57 8.40 -4.51
N ALA A 396 12.86 7.84 -5.48
CA ALA A 396 13.31 7.77 -6.86
C ALA A 396 13.02 9.09 -7.62
N GLN A 397 13.07 10.22 -6.92
CA GLN A 397 12.96 11.58 -7.44
C GLN A 397 14.35 12.22 -7.41
N LEU A 398 14.63 13.10 -8.37
CA LEU A 398 15.90 13.82 -8.45
C LEU A 398 16.12 14.67 -7.19
N ALA A 399 17.31 14.55 -6.60
CA ALA A 399 17.72 15.38 -5.48
C ALA A 399 17.90 16.84 -5.90
N THR A 400 17.25 17.75 -5.18
CA THR A 400 17.41 19.21 -5.29
C THR A 400 17.45 19.83 -3.88
N CYS A 401 18.00 21.03 -3.72
CA CYS A 401 18.03 21.68 -2.40
C CYS A 401 16.63 21.89 -1.78
N GLU A 402 15.61 22.06 -2.64
CA GLU A 402 14.21 22.18 -2.24
C GLU A 402 13.60 20.83 -1.85
N SER A 403 13.77 19.78 -2.68
CA SER A 403 13.19 18.45 -2.42
C SER A 403 13.82 17.74 -1.21
N THR A 404 15.10 18.04 -0.94
CA THR A 404 15.84 17.51 0.21
C THR A 404 15.71 18.37 1.47
N ASN A 405 14.94 19.47 1.42
CA ASN A 405 14.63 20.26 2.61
C ASN A 405 13.55 19.54 3.43
N ILE A 406 13.96 18.48 4.12
CA ILE A 406 13.10 17.64 4.96
C ILE A 406 13.53 17.70 6.42
N SER A 407 12.56 17.76 7.33
CA SER A 407 12.78 17.70 8.77
C SER A 407 12.54 16.28 9.29
N PHE A 408 13.64 15.53 9.52
CA PHE A 408 13.59 14.21 10.15
C PHE A 408 14.90 13.87 10.87
N PRO A 409 14.88 13.33 12.11
CA PRO A 409 16.09 13.04 12.87
C PRO A 409 17.05 12.04 12.21
N ALA A 410 16.54 11.14 11.37
CA ALA A 410 17.33 10.13 10.67
C ALA A 410 17.38 10.37 9.15
N TRP A 411 17.51 11.63 8.74
CA TRP A 411 17.68 12.02 7.33
C TRP A 411 18.87 11.36 6.59
N GLN A 412 19.89 10.87 7.32
CA GLN A 412 21.00 10.09 6.76
C GLN A 412 20.56 8.76 6.13
N GLU A 413 19.41 8.24 6.56
CA GLU A 413 18.82 6.99 6.08
C GLU A 413 17.81 7.22 4.94
N ILE A 414 17.69 8.46 4.46
CA ILE A 414 16.85 8.85 3.33
C ILE A 414 17.74 9.15 2.14
N TYR A 415 17.44 8.51 1.01
CA TYR A 415 18.24 8.54 -0.19
C TYR A 415 17.41 9.03 -1.37
N PHE A 416 17.91 10.02 -2.11
CA PHE A 416 17.29 10.54 -3.33
C PHE A 416 18.08 10.09 -4.57
N LEU A 417 17.45 10.15 -5.74
CA LEU A 417 18.14 9.85 -7.00
C LEU A 417 19.18 10.95 -7.28
N GLN A 418 20.43 10.54 -7.52
CA GLN A 418 21.49 11.49 -7.80
C GLN A 418 21.28 12.17 -9.18
N PRO A 419 21.53 13.50 -9.29
CA PRO A 419 21.57 14.15 -10.59
C PRO A 419 22.64 13.51 -11.48
N PHE A 420 22.30 13.23 -12.74
CA PHE A 420 23.19 12.60 -13.72
C PHE A 420 23.66 11.18 -13.37
N ALA A 421 22.88 10.41 -12.59
CA ALA A 421 23.12 8.99 -12.40
C ALA A 421 23.24 8.28 -13.77
N THR A 422 24.33 7.54 -13.96
CA THR A 422 24.61 6.78 -15.20
C THR A 422 24.12 5.34 -15.14
N THR A 423 23.76 4.88 -13.94
CA THR A 423 23.25 3.54 -13.65
C THR A 423 21.72 3.52 -13.62
N ALA A 424 21.13 2.32 -13.67
CA ALA A 424 19.68 2.15 -13.67
C ALA A 424 19.06 2.67 -12.35
N ARG A 425 17.79 3.13 -12.40
CA ARG A 425 17.04 3.63 -11.23
C ARG A 425 16.86 2.59 -10.11
N ASP A 426 17.04 1.31 -10.43
CA ASP A 426 16.94 0.21 -9.47
C ASP A 426 18.27 -0.07 -8.76
N ASP A 427 19.36 0.50 -9.25
CA ASP A 427 20.71 0.32 -8.70
C ASP A 427 20.87 1.16 -7.42
N PRO A 428 21.24 0.57 -6.26
CA PRO A 428 21.54 1.30 -5.04
C PRO A 428 22.56 2.44 -5.22
N GLU A 429 23.53 2.27 -6.13
CA GLU A 429 24.59 3.26 -6.38
C GLU A 429 24.07 4.52 -7.12
N SER A 430 22.86 4.47 -7.67
CA SER A 430 22.22 5.64 -8.30
C SER A 430 21.68 6.66 -7.28
N TYR A 431 21.71 6.30 -5.99
CA TYR A 431 21.12 7.09 -4.92
C TYR A 431 22.17 7.75 -4.03
N ILE A 432 21.87 8.96 -3.56
CA ILE A 432 22.70 9.75 -2.64
C ILE A 432 21.89 10.08 -1.38
N SER A 433 22.52 10.01 -0.21
CA SER A 433 21.84 10.38 1.04
C SER A 433 21.59 11.88 1.09
N VAL A 434 20.53 12.29 1.80
CA VAL A 434 20.15 13.71 1.95
C VAL A 434 21.31 14.53 2.52
N GLU A 435 21.98 14.03 3.55
CA GLU A 435 23.13 14.70 4.20
C GLU A 435 24.28 14.92 3.21
N GLN A 436 24.67 13.87 2.48
CA GLN A 436 25.76 13.94 1.51
C GLN A 436 25.45 14.91 0.37
N PHE A 437 24.21 14.88 -0.13
CA PHE A 437 23.79 15.76 -1.22
C PHE A 437 23.80 17.24 -0.79
N ARG A 438 23.18 17.55 0.36
CA ARG A 438 23.10 18.94 0.84
C ARG A 438 24.48 19.52 1.18
N ALA A 439 25.37 18.71 1.74
CA ALA A 439 26.76 19.11 1.99
C ALA A 439 27.54 19.37 0.70
N ARG A 440 27.35 18.55 -0.34
CA ARG A 440 28.04 18.68 -1.62
C ARG A 440 27.59 19.89 -2.44
N GLU A 441 26.28 20.14 -2.48
CA GLU A 441 25.69 21.26 -3.23
C GLU A 441 25.65 22.57 -2.43
N GLY A 442 26.06 22.55 -1.15
CA GLY A 442 26.01 23.73 -0.29
C GLY A 442 24.58 24.22 -0.02
N CYS A 443 23.58 23.34 -0.01
CA CYS A 443 22.18 23.72 0.19
C CYS A 443 21.92 24.38 1.55
N ASP A 444 22.73 24.04 2.56
CA ASP A 444 22.69 24.61 3.91
C ASP A 444 23.64 25.81 4.09
N SER A 445 24.35 26.21 3.04
CA SER A 445 25.14 27.43 3.06
C SER A 445 24.22 28.64 2.89
N GLU A 446 23.99 29.37 3.98
CA GLU A 446 23.27 30.65 3.96
C GLU A 446 24.08 31.68 3.17
N GLY A 447 23.91 31.70 1.85
CA GLY A 447 24.48 32.71 0.96
C GLY A 447 26.02 32.74 0.95
N PRO A 448 26.62 33.72 0.25
CA PRO A 448 28.07 33.86 0.17
C PRO A 448 28.61 34.10 1.58
N ASP A 449 29.24 33.09 2.16
CA ASP A 449 29.94 33.06 3.45
C ASP A 449 29.77 34.35 4.25
N MET A 450 28.67 34.46 5.00
CA MET A 450 28.48 35.56 5.97
C MET A 450 29.72 35.69 6.87
N VAL A 451 30.42 34.58 7.14
CA VAL A 451 31.72 34.55 7.82
C VAL A 451 32.78 35.33 7.04
N VAL A 452 32.92 35.14 5.73
CA VAL A 452 33.86 35.88 4.88
C VAL A 452 33.47 37.35 4.80
N VAL A 453 32.17 37.68 4.72
CA VAL A 453 31.68 39.07 4.73
C VAL A 453 31.98 39.75 6.08
N ILE A 454 31.76 39.05 7.20
CA ILE A 454 32.07 39.55 8.56
C ILE A 454 33.59 39.71 8.72
N VAL A 455 34.39 38.76 8.25
CA VAL A 455 35.86 38.85 8.29
C VAL A 455 36.35 40.03 7.45
N LEU A 456 35.84 40.22 6.23
CA LEU A 456 36.18 41.38 5.39
C LEU A 456 35.75 42.70 6.03
N ALA A 457 34.53 42.78 6.58
CA ALA A 457 34.01 43.99 7.22
C ALA A 457 34.80 44.36 8.49
N THR A 458 35.20 43.37 9.29
CA THR A 458 36.03 43.59 10.49
C THR A 458 37.45 44.03 10.13
N LEU A 459 38.05 43.41 9.11
CA LEU A 459 39.38 43.82 8.61
C LEU A 459 39.35 45.27 8.09
N LEU A 460 38.32 45.63 7.32
CA LEU A 460 38.12 46.98 6.81
C LEU A 460 37.89 47.98 7.96
N GLY A 461 37.09 47.62 8.96
CA GLY A 461 36.89 48.43 10.17
C GLY A 461 38.20 48.69 10.94
N VAL A 462 39.04 47.66 11.13
CA VAL A 462 40.33 47.79 11.82
C VAL A 462 41.31 48.67 11.03
N THR A 463 41.36 48.53 9.70
CA THR A 463 42.25 49.38 8.87
C THR A 463 41.85 50.86 8.91
N ILE A 464 40.56 51.18 8.87
CA ILE A 464 40.07 52.56 8.99
C ILE A 464 40.40 53.14 10.36
N LEU A 465 40.14 52.38 11.44
CA LEU A 465 40.47 52.81 12.80
C LEU A 465 41.98 53.04 12.98
N GLY A 466 42.81 52.14 12.45
CA GLY A 466 44.27 52.27 12.44
C GLY A 466 44.73 53.51 11.68
N ALA A 467 44.15 53.78 10.51
CA ALA A 467 44.46 54.97 9.71
C ALA A 467 44.06 56.28 10.42
N VAL A 468 42.90 56.32 11.08
CA VAL A 468 42.44 57.49 11.85
C VAL A 468 43.35 57.75 13.05
N ILE A 469 43.69 56.72 13.82
CA ILE A 469 44.59 56.83 14.98
C ILE A 469 45.99 57.24 14.53
N GLY A 470 46.52 56.61 13.48
CA GLY A 470 47.81 56.97 12.88
C GLY A 470 47.84 58.42 12.37
N GLY A 471 46.79 58.84 11.67
CA GLY A 471 46.62 60.22 11.20
C GLY A 471 46.57 61.24 12.35
N LEU A 472 45.84 60.94 13.43
CA LEU A 472 45.78 61.79 14.63
C LEU A 472 47.13 61.90 15.35
N LEU A 473 47.88 60.79 15.45
CA LEU A 473 49.21 60.77 16.05
C LEU A 473 50.22 61.57 15.19
N CYS A 474 50.22 61.37 13.87
CA CYS A 474 51.05 62.14 12.94
C CYS A 474 50.70 63.63 12.98
N TRP A 475 49.42 63.99 13.04
CA TRP A 475 48.98 65.39 13.16
C TRP A 475 49.41 66.01 14.49
N ARG A 476 49.28 65.30 15.62
CA ARG A 476 49.78 65.75 16.91
C ARG A 476 51.30 65.95 16.90
N HIS A 477 52.04 65.04 16.28
CA HIS A 477 53.49 65.14 16.16
C HIS A 477 53.90 66.33 15.29
N TYR A 478 53.26 66.51 14.13
CA TYR A 478 53.48 67.65 13.24
C TYR A 478 53.18 68.98 13.93
N ARG A 479 52.06 69.08 14.67
CA ARG A 479 51.68 70.28 15.43
C ARG A 479 52.65 70.58 16.57
N LYS A 480 53.18 69.57 17.26
CA LYS A 480 54.26 69.74 18.26
C LYS A 480 55.53 70.28 17.62
N ARG A 481 55.92 69.76 16.45
CA ARG A 481 57.11 70.19 15.72
C ARG A 481 56.98 71.62 15.19
N GLN A 482 55.81 72.03 14.68
CA GLN A 482 55.56 73.41 14.28
C GLN A 482 55.56 74.39 15.46
N ARG A 483 55.11 73.98 16.65
CA ARG A 483 55.21 74.83 17.85
C ARG A 483 56.67 75.03 18.30
N MET A 484 57.53 74.03 18.12
CA MET A 484 58.97 74.16 18.41
C MET A 484 59.67 75.09 17.40
N LEU A 485 59.31 74.99 16.11
CA LEU A 485 59.87 75.88 15.06
C LEU A 485 59.41 77.34 15.19
N LEU A 486 58.20 77.60 15.68
CA LEU A 486 57.72 78.97 15.98
C LEU A 486 58.35 79.57 17.26
N LEU A 487 58.89 78.75 18.16
CA LEU A 487 59.63 79.21 19.34
C LEU A 487 61.07 79.61 18.99
N GLU A 488 61.67 79.02 17.95
CA GLU A 488 63.01 79.40 17.46
C GLU A 488 63.02 80.71 16.65
N GLN A 489 61.88 81.19 16.13
CA GLN A 489 61.79 82.45 15.38
C GLN A 489 61.51 83.71 16.22
N ASN A 490 61.29 83.59 17.54
CA ASN A 490 60.99 84.74 18.42
C ASN A 490 62.17 85.22 19.28
N LEU A 491 63.38 84.71 19.05
CA LEU A 491 64.60 85.22 19.66
C LEU A 491 65.52 85.74 18.55
N VAL A 492 65.93 87.01 18.70
CA VAL A 492 66.86 87.80 17.86
C VAL A 492 66.16 88.73 16.87
N GLN A 493 65.79 89.92 17.35
CA GLN A 493 65.89 91.15 16.56
C GLN A 493 67.30 91.73 16.72
N PRO A 494 67.98 92.14 15.64
CA PRO A 494 68.98 93.19 15.71
C PRO A 494 68.57 94.39 14.82
N VAL A 495 68.61 95.58 15.41
CA VAL A 495 68.56 96.88 14.71
C VAL A 495 69.97 97.52 14.81
N PRO A 496 70.35 98.54 14.00
CA PRO A 496 71.39 98.44 12.99
C PRO A 496 72.66 99.20 13.39
N ARG A 497 73.82 98.83 12.82
CA ARG A 497 74.95 99.78 12.74
C ARG A 497 75.63 99.71 11.38
N THR A 498 75.83 100.90 10.85
CA THR A 498 76.46 101.28 9.61
C THR A 498 77.98 101.35 9.72
N TYR A 499 78.62 101.15 8.57
CA TYR A 499 79.88 101.71 8.04
C TYR A 499 81.04 100.76 7.70
N ARG A 500 81.34 100.82 6.39
CA ARG A 500 82.63 100.87 5.68
C ARG A 500 83.49 99.61 5.48
N GLU A 501 83.63 99.30 4.19
CA GLU A 501 84.86 99.02 3.44
C GLU A 501 85.84 97.97 4.01
N THR A 502 86.03 96.88 3.26
CA THR A 502 87.20 96.74 2.38
C THR A 502 87.12 95.41 1.61
N GLN A 503 87.35 95.50 0.30
CA GLN A 503 87.70 94.36 -0.54
C GLN A 503 89.06 93.82 -0.09
N ILE A 504 89.31 92.51 -0.21
CA ILE A 504 90.53 91.95 -0.82
C ILE A 504 90.26 90.49 -1.25
N LEU A 505 90.59 90.26 -2.51
CA LEU A 505 90.74 89.01 -3.24
C LEU A 505 91.88 88.13 -2.70
N LEU A 506 91.72 86.80 -2.76
CA LEU A 506 92.77 85.76 -3.00
C LEU A 506 92.04 84.41 -2.86
N LYS A 507 91.62 83.69 -3.90
CA LYS A 507 92.34 82.96 -4.97
C LYS A 507 93.52 82.12 -4.47
N LEU A 508 93.28 80.81 -4.33
CA LEU A 508 94.14 79.66 -4.73
C LEU A 508 93.38 78.37 -4.32
N GLU A 509 92.81 77.57 -5.24
CA GLU A 509 93.49 76.48 -5.96
C GLU A 509 94.24 75.55 -4.98
N THR A 510 93.91 74.27 -4.79
CA THR A 510 93.98 73.21 -5.82
C THR A 510 93.81 71.81 -5.18
N VAL A 511 93.43 70.84 -6.03
CA VAL A 511 93.56 69.35 -5.96
C VAL A 511 92.98 68.61 -4.75
N GLY A 512 92.31 67.45 -4.87
CA GLY A 512 92.02 66.54 -5.97
C GLY A 512 91.08 65.45 -5.41
N THR A 513 89.98 65.10 -6.09
CA THR A 513 89.88 64.01 -7.08
C THR A 513 90.18 62.61 -6.53
N LEU A 514 89.16 61.75 -6.56
CA LEU A 514 89.07 60.43 -7.23
C LEU A 514 88.08 59.56 -6.45
N LYS A 515 86.86 59.38 -6.96
CA LYS A 515 86.38 58.45 -8.02
C LYS A 515 85.70 57.25 -7.35
N THR A 516 84.36 57.22 -7.30
CA THR A 516 83.39 56.74 -8.32
C THR A 516 83.38 55.23 -8.47
N ASP A 517 82.23 54.67 -8.08
CA ASP A 517 81.26 53.95 -8.91
C ASP A 517 81.73 52.85 -9.84
N PHE A 518 81.03 51.71 -9.72
CA PHE A 518 80.36 51.05 -10.83
C PHE A 518 78.91 50.74 -10.45
#